data_AF-A0A845GU30-F1
#
_entry.id   AF-A0A845GU30-F1
#
_cell.length_a   1.000
_cell.length_b   1.000
_cell.length_c   1.000
_cell.angle_alpha   90.00
_cell.angle_beta   90.00
_cell.angle_gamma   90.00
#
_symmetry.space_group_name_H-M   'P 1'
#
loop_
_entity.id
_entity.type
_entity.pdbx_description
1 polymer ?
#
loop_
_entity_poly.entity_id
_entity_poly.type
_entity_poly.pdbx_seq_one_letter_code
_entity_poly.pdbx_strand_id
1 'polypeptide(L)'
;MPIYVQHQVLGRIPDVFNAEAIWQAPGLALFSRRPLLRDLLERSPREHKGRAATRCFSHVTLMLPQEEVDDDYHLTRGARARDLAQTLTALHQKDFGDLLGGDQVRYDVIGTSSLAPGEIEVKFGHAVYLPAPDEKILYNVSVSRDSAIWHPVCPIYPNQRLALIGGEGGEASFIASGWPFGPDGAILVINDGPDAAPVVQMRPKDAYDCRFDPRSGYYTIKSTRETPGGSPRLMLKIARTATAARPQAPAAVDSISIAPAGTGKPAVWQSRAHNGAAPDMTAIPVSHKPANNAGESDATYAPVSQQRVSLVALAMPRLSRYRDTGAQAMELPFNRALALSSDGKPAISFVVDASDELYACTAEGRQRITAPATFTPVDTQAIRVLAAAPQMDDRYRALICLAQPVGASVASGARFSFGRNSPMLAALRLLDSPRFLKRAGGANTASADRIGLSREAFSFEAAAQGYKIGRLSASQALYHLDEKMEFVASIGDADTDAPYLLPTGHHLVAGHYVLRFDA
;
A
#
# COMPACT_ATOMS: atom_id res chain seq x y z
N MET A 1 26.01 13.35 -15.20
CA MET A 1 24.92 13.37 -14.20
C MET A 1 25.56 13.29 -12.82
N PRO A 2 24.94 13.83 -11.75
CA PRO A 2 25.43 13.56 -10.40
C PRO A 2 25.42 12.05 -10.16
N ILE A 3 26.55 11.51 -9.68
CA ILE A 3 26.69 10.10 -9.32
C ILE A 3 26.00 9.93 -7.96
N TYR A 4 24.87 9.25 -7.93
CA TYR A 4 24.13 9.04 -6.68
C TYR A 4 24.84 8.01 -5.80
N VAL A 5 25.27 6.90 -6.40
CA VAL A 5 26.06 5.85 -5.78
C VAL A 5 27.11 5.43 -6.80
N GLN A 6 28.34 5.31 -6.35
CA GLN A 6 29.44 4.71 -7.08
C GLN A 6 29.76 3.39 -6.41
N HIS A 7 29.81 2.33 -7.20
CA HIS A 7 30.35 1.05 -6.78
C HIS A 7 31.69 0.79 -7.47
N GLN A 8 32.60 0.09 -6.80
CA GLN A 8 33.79 -0.43 -7.44
C GLN A 8 34.27 -1.68 -6.69
N VAL A 9 34.46 -2.77 -7.41
CA VAL A 9 35.14 -3.96 -6.87
C VAL A 9 36.65 -3.78 -7.01
N LEU A 10 37.36 -3.94 -5.91
CA LEU A 10 38.82 -3.96 -5.79
C LEU A 10 39.26 -5.40 -5.53
N GLY A 11 40.14 -5.94 -6.37
CA GLY A 11 40.55 -7.34 -6.27
C GLY A 11 42.03 -7.53 -5.95
N ARG A 12 42.38 -8.80 -5.64
CA ARG A 12 43.75 -9.26 -5.33
C ARG A 12 44.33 -8.59 -4.08
N ILE A 13 43.50 -8.42 -3.07
CA ILE A 13 43.89 -7.92 -1.75
C ILE A 13 44.27 -9.14 -0.90
N PRO A 14 45.55 -9.29 -0.50
CA PRO A 14 46.00 -10.49 0.23
C PRO A 14 45.31 -10.66 1.59
N ASP A 15 45.00 -9.54 2.24
CA ASP A 15 44.22 -9.50 3.48
C ASP A 15 43.18 -8.38 3.36
N VAL A 16 41.91 -8.76 3.28
CA VAL A 16 40.78 -7.82 3.14
C VAL A 16 40.55 -6.94 4.38
N PHE A 17 41.23 -7.22 5.49
CA PHE A 17 41.23 -6.37 6.68
C PHE A 17 42.46 -5.45 6.78
N ASN A 18 43.39 -5.51 5.82
CA ASN A 18 44.56 -4.64 5.80
C ASN A 18 44.20 -3.28 5.17
N ALA A 19 43.98 -2.28 6.03
CA ALA A 19 43.63 -0.92 5.63
C ALA A 19 44.65 -0.27 4.69
N GLU A 20 45.95 -0.49 4.90
CA GLU A 20 47.00 0.07 4.04
C GLU A 20 46.93 -0.54 2.64
N ALA A 21 46.79 -1.87 2.54
CA ALA A 21 46.65 -2.56 1.25
C ALA A 21 45.45 -2.06 0.44
N ILE A 22 44.36 -1.66 1.12
CA ILE A 22 43.15 -1.08 0.51
C ILE A 22 43.35 0.39 0.13
N TRP A 23 43.97 1.18 1.02
CA TRP A 23 44.13 2.63 0.88
C TRP A 23 45.20 3.00 -0.16
N GLN A 24 46.43 2.50 0.01
CA GLN A 24 47.58 2.68 -0.86
C GLN A 24 48.61 1.57 -0.68
N ALA A 25 49.09 0.95 -1.76
CA ALA A 25 50.23 0.04 -1.67
C ALA A 25 51.50 0.81 -1.22
N PRO A 26 52.20 0.40 -0.15
CA PRO A 26 53.45 1.04 0.24
C PRO A 26 54.51 0.91 -0.87
N GLY A 27 54.96 2.04 -1.42
CA GLY A 27 56.25 2.15 -2.12
C GLY A 27 56.35 1.79 -3.61
N LEU A 28 55.27 1.40 -4.33
CA LEU A 28 55.37 0.97 -5.74
C LEU A 28 54.25 1.48 -6.67
N ALA A 29 53.71 2.67 -6.41
CA ALA A 29 52.59 3.26 -7.17
C ALA A 29 52.89 3.55 -8.66
N LEU A 30 54.14 3.46 -9.12
CA LEU A 30 54.50 3.69 -10.53
C LEU A 30 54.23 2.47 -11.44
N PHE A 31 54.00 1.27 -10.89
CA PHE A 31 53.82 0.05 -11.69
C PHE A 31 52.49 -0.69 -11.46
N SER A 32 51.71 -0.31 -10.43
CA SER A 32 50.38 -0.87 -10.20
C SER A 32 49.34 -0.13 -11.05
N ARG A 33 48.81 -0.78 -12.10
CA ARG A 33 47.66 -0.28 -12.87
C ARG A 33 46.31 -0.45 -12.16
N ARG A 34 46.30 -0.81 -10.86
CA ARG A 34 45.07 -1.16 -10.13
C ARG A 34 44.52 0.09 -9.44
N PRO A 35 43.20 0.37 -9.56
CA PRO A 35 42.59 1.43 -8.77
C PRO A 35 42.64 1.04 -7.29
N LEU A 36 43.08 1.95 -6.44
CA LEU A 36 43.06 1.82 -4.97
C LEU A 36 41.96 2.73 -4.41
N LEU A 37 41.56 2.51 -3.14
CA LEU A 37 40.48 3.30 -2.54
C LEU A 37 40.77 4.81 -2.58
N ARG A 38 42.01 5.21 -2.25
CA ARG A 38 42.42 6.61 -2.32
C ARG A 38 42.31 7.18 -3.74
N ASP A 39 42.74 6.43 -4.75
CA ASP A 39 42.67 6.86 -6.15
C ASP A 39 41.21 7.00 -6.62
N LEU A 40 40.30 6.14 -6.14
CA LEU A 40 38.88 6.22 -6.45
C LEU A 40 38.24 7.48 -5.89
N LEU A 41 38.53 7.79 -4.62
CA LEU A 41 38.03 9.00 -3.95
C LEU A 41 38.61 10.27 -4.59
N GLU A 42 39.89 10.27 -4.95
CA GLU A 42 40.56 11.40 -5.60
C GLU A 42 39.96 11.70 -7.00
N ARG A 43 39.64 10.65 -7.77
CA ARG A 43 39.10 10.79 -9.13
C ARG A 43 37.59 11.03 -9.18
N SER A 44 36.91 10.89 -8.04
CA SER A 44 35.45 10.96 -7.96
C SER A 44 35.03 12.03 -6.94
N PRO A 45 35.39 13.31 -7.13
CA PRO A 45 35.11 14.32 -6.13
C PRO A 45 33.63 14.67 -6.09
N ARG A 46 33.14 14.92 -4.89
CA ARG A 46 31.75 15.28 -4.58
C ARG A 46 31.32 16.59 -5.25
N GLU A 47 32.24 17.56 -5.31
CA GLU A 47 32.03 18.83 -6.00
C GLU A 47 33.27 19.18 -6.82
N HIS A 48 33.04 19.75 -8.00
CA HIS A 48 34.08 20.28 -8.88
C HIS A 48 33.94 21.79 -9.01
N LYS A 49 35.07 22.51 -8.99
CA LYS A 49 35.15 23.90 -9.45
C LYS A 49 36.15 23.98 -10.61
N GLY A 50 35.64 24.00 -11.83
CA GLY A 50 36.48 23.88 -13.03
C GLY A 50 37.09 22.48 -13.14
N ARG A 51 38.42 22.38 -13.20
CA ARG A 51 39.16 21.09 -13.30
C ARG A 51 39.68 20.56 -11.95
N ALA A 52 39.47 21.29 -10.84
CA ALA A 52 39.95 20.89 -9.52
C ALA A 52 38.81 20.35 -8.65
N ALA A 53 39.11 19.28 -7.91
CA ALA A 53 38.25 18.76 -6.85
C ALA A 53 38.10 19.82 -5.75
N THR A 54 36.86 20.10 -5.32
CA THR A 54 36.60 21.03 -4.21
C THR A 54 36.03 20.35 -2.98
N ARG A 55 35.43 19.16 -3.11
CA ARG A 55 35.01 18.34 -1.97
C ARG A 55 35.20 16.85 -2.22
N CYS A 56 35.62 16.11 -1.20
CA CYS A 56 35.66 14.64 -1.20
C CYS A 56 34.37 14.06 -0.59
N PHE A 57 34.03 12.80 -0.91
CA PHE A 57 32.98 12.07 -0.19
C PHE A 57 33.52 11.60 1.16
N SER A 58 32.76 11.79 2.24
CA SER A 58 33.21 11.44 3.60
C SER A 58 32.65 10.11 4.11
N HIS A 59 31.60 9.58 3.47
CA HIS A 59 30.93 8.34 3.89
C HIS A 59 31.20 7.23 2.88
N VAL A 60 31.71 6.11 3.37
CA VAL A 60 32.09 4.96 2.53
C VAL A 60 31.64 3.66 3.19
N THR A 61 30.93 2.83 2.44
CA THR A 61 30.61 1.45 2.85
C THR A 61 31.55 0.49 2.13
N LEU A 62 32.18 -0.40 2.89
CA LEU A 62 33.02 -1.48 2.41
C LEU A 62 32.27 -2.79 2.56
N MET A 63 32.18 -3.55 1.49
CA MET A 63 31.62 -4.89 1.50
C MET A 63 32.76 -5.88 1.34
N LEU A 64 32.89 -6.78 2.30
CA LEU A 64 33.89 -7.86 2.32
C LEU A 64 33.19 -9.20 2.03
N PRO A 65 33.93 -10.25 1.63
CA PRO A 65 33.37 -11.58 1.49
C PRO A 65 32.71 -12.03 2.80
N GLN A 66 31.49 -12.58 2.72
CA GLN A 66 30.69 -12.93 3.90
C GLN A 66 31.45 -13.88 4.84
N GLU A 67 32.15 -14.87 4.29
CA GLU A 67 32.92 -15.86 5.05
C GLU A 67 34.01 -15.20 5.92
N GLU A 68 34.71 -14.19 5.39
CA GLU A 68 35.76 -13.45 6.12
C GLU A 68 35.18 -12.64 7.29
N VAL A 69 33.99 -12.06 7.10
CA VAL A 69 33.28 -11.30 8.15
C VAL A 69 32.74 -12.22 9.23
N ASP A 70 32.20 -13.37 8.84
CA ASP A 70 31.71 -14.39 9.77
C ASP A 70 32.88 -14.96 10.60
N ASP A 71 34.02 -15.24 9.97
CA ASP A 71 35.25 -15.67 10.64
C ASP A 71 35.76 -14.61 11.62
N ASP A 72 35.80 -13.33 11.23
CA ASP A 72 36.18 -12.23 12.12
C ASP A 72 35.21 -12.12 13.32
N TYR A 73 33.91 -12.31 13.08
CA TYR A 73 32.90 -12.33 14.13
C TYR A 73 33.11 -13.50 15.11
N HIS A 74 33.35 -14.70 14.59
CA HIS A 74 33.54 -15.90 15.41
C HIS A 74 34.86 -15.91 16.19
N LEU A 75 35.94 -15.45 15.57
CA LEU A 75 37.28 -15.51 16.15
C LEU A 75 37.63 -14.28 17.00
N THR A 76 37.19 -13.08 16.59
CA THR A 76 37.61 -11.83 17.24
C THR A 76 36.45 -10.93 17.68
N ARG A 77 35.20 -11.36 17.48
CA ARG A 77 33.99 -10.54 17.72
C ARG A 77 34.01 -9.25 16.90
N GLY A 78 34.38 -9.36 15.62
CA GLY A 78 34.35 -8.25 14.68
C GLY A 78 35.41 -7.18 14.97
N ALA A 79 36.52 -7.54 15.63
CA ALA A 79 37.55 -6.58 15.99
C ALA A 79 38.33 -6.10 14.76
N ARG A 80 38.59 -6.99 13.79
CA ARG A 80 39.33 -6.61 12.58
C ARG A 80 38.50 -5.68 11.68
N ALA A 81 37.20 -5.94 11.53
CA ALA A 81 36.30 -5.03 10.81
C ALA A 81 36.26 -3.62 11.43
N ARG A 82 36.21 -3.54 12.77
CA ARG A 82 36.24 -2.26 13.50
C ARG A 82 37.58 -1.52 13.34
N ASP A 83 38.70 -2.24 13.44
CA ASP A 83 40.03 -1.67 13.28
C ASP A 83 40.28 -1.18 11.85
N LEU A 84 39.80 -1.94 10.85
CA LEU A 84 39.79 -1.54 9.44
C LEU A 84 39.06 -0.21 9.24
N ALA A 85 37.83 -0.09 9.75
CA ALA A 85 37.04 1.14 9.63
C ALA A 85 37.73 2.34 10.30
N GLN A 86 38.32 2.14 11.49
CA GLN A 86 39.03 3.20 12.21
C GLN A 86 40.30 3.65 11.48
N THR A 87 41.09 2.71 10.98
CA THR A 87 42.34 3.01 10.29
C THR A 87 42.07 3.70 8.95
N LEU A 88 41.07 3.25 8.19
CA LEU A 88 40.65 3.93 6.96
C LEU A 88 40.08 5.32 7.22
N THR A 89 39.36 5.51 8.34
CA THR A 89 38.93 6.84 8.78
C THR A 89 40.12 7.77 9.00
N ALA A 90 41.15 7.29 9.72
CA ALA A 90 42.35 8.07 10.00
C ALA A 90 43.15 8.40 8.72
N LEU A 91 43.31 7.43 7.81
CA LEU A 91 43.99 7.62 6.52
C LEU A 91 43.25 8.60 5.62
N HIS A 92 41.92 8.49 5.54
CA HIS A 92 41.07 9.41 4.78
C HIS A 92 41.15 10.84 5.34
N GLN A 93 41.03 10.99 6.66
CA GLN A 93 41.16 12.30 7.30
C GLN A 93 42.55 12.92 7.09
N LYS A 94 43.61 12.10 7.11
CA LYS A 94 44.99 12.54 6.87
C LYS A 94 45.19 13.05 5.45
N ASP A 95 44.72 12.31 4.44
CA ASP A 95 45.03 12.60 3.04
C ASP A 95 44.07 13.61 2.40
N PHE A 96 42.80 13.64 2.84
CA PHE A 96 41.76 14.49 2.24
C PHE A 96 41.14 15.49 3.22
N GLY A 97 41.70 15.66 4.43
CA GLY A 97 41.14 16.52 5.49
C GLY A 97 40.71 17.91 5.02
N ASP A 98 41.55 18.56 4.21
CA ASP A 98 41.29 19.91 3.67
C ASP A 98 40.12 19.95 2.67
N LEU A 99 39.78 18.81 2.06
CA LEU A 99 38.72 18.67 1.06
C LEU A 99 37.39 18.18 1.64
N LEU A 100 37.31 17.88 2.94
CA LEU A 100 36.07 17.42 3.57
C LEU A 100 35.12 18.57 3.94
N GLY A 101 35.62 19.81 4.00
CA GLY A 101 34.78 20.99 4.29
C GLY A 101 34.10 20.94 5.67
N GLY A 102 34.66 20.19 6.62
CA GLY A 102 34.11 19.98 7.97
C GLY A 102 33.24 18.73 8.12
N ASP A 103 33.00 17.98 7.04
CA ASP A 103 32.27 16.70 7.12
C ASP A 103 33.09 15.65 7.88
N GLN A 104 32.42 14.88 8.73
CA GLN A 104 33.05 13.75 9.43
C GLN A 104 33.22 12.56 8.50
N VAL A 105 34.42 11.99 8.47
CA VAL A 105 34.68 10.73 7.78
C VAL A 105 34.04 9.58 8.55
N ARG A 106 33.31 8.72 7.84
CA ARG A 106 32.71 7.51 8.40
C ARG A 106 32.89 6.35 7.43
N TYR A 107 33.24 5.20 8.01
CA TYR A 107 33.32 3.92 7.31
C TYR A 107 32.39 2.93 7.97
N ASP A 108 31.72 2.14 7.14
CA ASP A 108 30.97 0.97 7.55
C ASP A 108 31.51 -0.26 6.82
N VAL A 109 31.62 -1.39 7.52
CA VAL A 109 32.18 -2.63 6.99
C VAL A 109 31.14 -3.72 7.15
N ILE A 110 30.66 -4.25 6.03
CA ILE A 110 29.59 -5.26 5.98
C ILE A 110 30.02 -6.48 5.17
N GLY A 111 29.39 -7.63 5.42
CA GLY A 111 29.59 -8.85 4.62
C GLY A 111 28.69 -8.89 3.39
N THR A 112 29.15 -9.59 2.34
CA THR A 112 28.34 -9.94 1.17
C THR A 112 28.76 -11.28 0.58
N SER A 113 27.78 -12.05 0.08
CA SER A 113 28.01 -13.32 -0.61
C SER A 113 28.34 -13.17 -2.09
N SER A 114 28.36 -11.94 -2.61
CA SER A 114 28.57 -11.65 -4.04
C SER A 114 30.04 -11.53 -4.46
N LEU A 115 30.98 -11.55 -3.51
CA LEU A 115 32.41 -11.30 -3.74
C LEU A 115 33.24 -12.58 -3.66
N ALA A 116 34.28 -12.66 -4.51
CA ALA A 116 35.26 -13.73 -4.41
C ALA A 116 36.32 -13.45 -3.31
N PRO A 117 37.07 -14.47 -2.86
CA PRO A 117 38.16 -14.27 -1.90
C PRO A 117 39.20 -13.24 -2.40
N GLY A 118 39.61 -12.33 -1.51
CA GLY A 118 40.54 -11.25 -1.84
C GLY A 118 39.95 -10.13 -2.69
N GLU A 119 38.62 -10.09 -2.86
CA GLU A 119 37.88 -8.97 -3.43
C GLU A 119 37.12 -8.21 -2.34
N ILE A 120 37.02 -6.89 -2.51
CA ILE A 120 36.16 -6.02 -1.70
C ILE A 120 35.36 -5.12 -2.64
N GLU A 121 34.15 -4.74 -2.25
CA GLU A 121 33.36 -3.71 -2.94
C GLU A 121 33.37 -2.43 -2.11
N VAL A 122 33.62 -1.30 -2.79
CA VAL A 122 33.56 0.02 -2.20
C VAL A 122 32.32 0.74 -2.72
N LYS A 123 31.49 1.26 -1.82
CA LYS A 123 30.34 2.12 -2.13
C LYS A 123 30.49 3.51 -1.49
N PHE A 124 30.35 4.55 -2.29
CA PHE A 124 30.29 5.94 -1.85
C PHE A 124 29.47 6.77 -2.83
N GLY A 125 29.09 7.99 -2.47
CA GLY A 125 28.31 8.88 -3.34
C GLY A 125 27.32 9.74 -2.58
N HIS A 126 26.52 10.54 -3.30
CA HIS A 126 25.58 11.46 -2.65
C HIS A 126 24.42 10.77 -1.91
N ALA A 127 24.10 9.52 -2.26
CA ALA A 127 23.06 8.73 -1.62
C ALA A 127 23.63 7.65 -0.68
N VAL A 128 24.95 7.62 -0.44
CA VAL A 128 25.57 6.79 0.59
C VAL A 128 25.70 7.62 1.86
N TYR A 129 25.06 7.18 2.93
CA TYR A 129 24.99 7.93 4.18
C TYR A 129 25.15 7.01 5.38
N LEU A 130 26.10 7.36 6.25
CA LEU A 130 26.34 6.66 7.51
C LEU A 130 25.96 7.62 8.66
N PRO A 131 24.96 7.27 9.48
CA PRO A 131 24.47 8.14 10.55
C PRO A 131 25.51 8.33 11.67
N ALA A 132 25.38 9.44 12.41
CA ALA A 132 26.15 9.58 13.64
C ALA A 132 25.66 8.57 14.70
N PRO A 133 26.50 8.17 15.68
CA PRO A 133 26.10 7.18 16.69
C PRO A 133 24.83 7.51 17.47
N ASP A 134 24.53 8.80 17.65
CA ASP A 134 23.38 9.34 18.37
C ASP A 134 22.28 9.90 17.44
N GLU A 135 22.46 9.80 16.13
CA GLU A 135 21.51 10.32 15.16
C GLU A 135 20.27 9.43 15.08
N LYS A 136 19.12 10.04 15.33
CA LYS A 136 17.83 9.33 15.38
C LYS A 136 17.22 9.22 13.98
N ILE A 137 16.61 8.08 13.71
CA ILE A 137 15.86 7.84 12.48
C ILE A 137 14.70 8.84 12.36
N LEU A 138 14.68 9.60 11.27
CA LEU A 138 13.62 10.56 10.99
C LEU A 138 12.44 9.90 10.28
N TYR A 139 12.71 9.08 9.26
CA TYR A 139 11.69 8.33 8.53
C TYR A 139 12.06 6.86 8.39
N ASN A 140 11.04 6.00 8.34
CA ASN A 140 11.15 4.62 7.88
C ASN A 140 10.50 4.49 6.50
N VAL A 141 11.22 3.88 5.58
CA VAL A 141 10.74 3.61 4.22
C VAL A 141 10.39 2.15 4.07
N SER A 142 9.21 1.88 3.53
CA SER A 142 8.76 0.53 3.18
C SER A 142 8.11 0.50 1.80
N VAL A 143 8.14 -0.67 1.18
CA VAL A 143 7.54 -0.92 -0.13
C VAL A 143 6.51 -2.04 -0.07
N SER A 144 5.57 -2.04 -1.01
CA SER A 144 4.57 -3.09 -1.16
C SER A 144 4.16 -3.26 -2.61
N ARG A 145 3.84 -4.49 -3.01
CA ARG A 145 3.29 -4.83 -4.34
C ARG A 145 1.75 -4.89 -4.36
N ASP A 146 1.12 -5.00 -3.19
CA ASP A 146 -0.30 -5.32 -3.05
C ASP A 146 -1.03 -4.45 -2.00
N SER A 147 -0.31 -3.55 -1.32
CA SER A 147 -0.72 -2.66 -0.22
C SER A 147 -1.16 -3.36 1.07
N ALA A 148 -1.13 -4.69 1.08
CA ALA A 148 -1.44 -5.51 2.23
C ALA A 148 -0.17 -5.84 3.02
N ILE A 149 0.88 -6.28 2.31
CA ILE A 149 2.15 -6.70 2.88
C ILE A 149 3.20 -5.62 2.62
N TRP A 150 3.80 -5.10 3.68
CA TRP A 150 4.80 -4.03 3.60
C TRP A 150 6.18 -4.52 4.04
N HIS A 151 7.16 -4.39 3.16
CA HIS A 151 8.55 -4.76 3.43
C HIS A 151 9.37 -3.51 3.77
N PRO A 152 10.07 -3.47 4.93
CA PRO A 152 10.97 -2.38 5.24
C PRO A 152 12.13 -2.35 4.22
N VAL A 153 12.57 -1.14 3.87
CA VAL A 153 13.70 -0.93 2.95
C VAL A 153 14.85 -0.25 3.67
N CYS A 154 14.63 0.96 4.18
CA CYS A 154 15.68 1.72 4.83
C CYS A 154 15.15 2.79 5.80
N PRO A 155 15.94 3.17 6.81
CA PRO A 155 15.74 4.42 7.52
C PRO A 155 16.22 5.62 6.68
N ILE A 156 15.72 6.80 6.99
CA ILE A 156 16.26 8.09 6.54
C ILE A 156 16.54 8.94 7.78
N TYR A 157 17.72 9.55 7.82
CA TYR A 157 18.20 10.38 8.94
C TYR A 157 18.08 11.88 8.65
N PRO A 158 18.03 12.77 9.66
CA PRO A 158 17.87 14.21 9.48
C PRO A 158 18.89 14.84 8.53
N ASN A 159 20.17 14.43 8.62
CA ASN A 159 21.24 14.99 7.78
C ASN A 159 21.47 14.18 6.49
N GLN A 160 20.71 13.11 6.27
CA GLN A 160 20.75 12.34 5.03
C GLN A 160 19.94 13.06 3.97
N ARG A 161 20.59 13.67 2.98
CA ARG A 161 19.89 14.40 1.91
C ARG A 161 19.23 13.48 0.89
N LEU A 162 19.89 12.40 0.49
CA LEU A 162 19.41 11.51 -0.58
C LEU A 162 19.39 10.05 -0.11
N ALA A 163 18.40 9.31 -0.56
CA ALA A 163 18.38 7.85 -0.53
C ALA A 163 17.98 7.34 -1.93
N LEU A 164 18.74 6.38 -2.46
CA LEU A 164 18.44 5.76 -3.74
C LEU A 164 18.04 4.30 -3.51
N ILE A 165 16.82 3.96 -3.87
CA ILE A 165 16.23 2.63 -3.67
C ILE A 165 16.05 1.98 -5.03
N GLY A 166 16.50 0.73 -5.19
CA GLY A 166 16.41 -0.01 -6.44
C GLY A 166 16.29 -1.51 -6.23
N GLY A 167 16.40 -2.25 -7.34
CA GLY A 167 16.48 -3.70 -7.31
C GLY A 167 17.89 -4.21 -7.05
N GLU A 168 17.99 -5.50 -6.78
CA GLU A 168 19.27 -6.19 -6.70
C GLU A 168 20.03 -6.09 -8.04
N GLY A 169 21.35 -5.88 -7.97
CA GLY A 169 22.21 -5.68 -9.14
C GLY A 169 22.14 -4.28 -9.78
N GLY A 170 21.34 -3.35 -9.25
CA GLY A 170 21.31 -1.95 -9.69
C GLY A 170 22.26 -1.04 -8.89
N GLU A 171 22.47 0.19 -9.38
CA GLU A 171 23.23 1.25 -8.69
C GLU A 171 22.39 1.90 -7.57
N ALA A 172 21.97 1.13 -6.56
CA ALA A 172 21.14 1.62 -5.45
C ALA A 172 21.88 1.65 -4.11
N SER A 173 21.51 2.59 -3.24
CA SER A 173 21.95 2.62 -1.84
C SER A 173 21.27 1.52 -1.04
N PHE A 174 20.00 1.25 -1.37
CA PHE A 174 19.16 0.29 -0.68
C PHE A 174 18.42 -0.59 -1.68
N ILE A 175 18.37 -1.89 -1.38
CA ILE A 175 17.69 -2.88 -2.21
C ILE A 175 16.27 -3.08 -1.65
N ALA A 176 15.28 -2.96 -2.52
CA ALA A 176 13.88 -3.18 -2.16
C ALA A 176 13.43 -4.58 -2.58
N SER A 177 12.76 -5.29 -1.67
CA SER A 177 12.15 -6.60 -1.97
C SER A 177 11.02 -6.47 -2.99
N GLY A 178 10.90 -7.45 -3.88
CA GLY A 178 9.86 -7.49 -4.91
C GLY A 178 10.00 -6.40 -5.98
N TRP A 179 11.23 -5.89 -6.21
CA TRP A 179 11.49 -4.81 -7.15
C TRP A 179 11.03 -5.15 -8.58
N PRO A 180 10.12 -4.35 -9.18
CA PRO A 180 9.48 -4.76 -10.42
C PRO A 180 9.92 -3.97 -11.65
N PHE A 181 10.89 -3.07 -11.53
CA PHE A 181 11.23 -2.09 -12.56
C PHE A 181 12.53 -2.43 -13.33
N GLY A 182 13.10 -3.60 -13.09
CA GLY A 182 14.41 -3.99 -13.63
C GLY A 182 15.58 -3.24 -12.99
N PRO A 183 16.81 -3.44 -13.49
CA PRO A 183 18.04 -2.92 -12.88
C PRO A 183 18.20 -1.40 -13.05
N ASP A 184 17.65 -0.82 -14.12
CA ASP A 184 17.81 0.62 -14.42
C ASP A 184 16.83 1.50 -13.64
N GLY A 185 15.75 0.91 -13.12
CA GLY A 185 14.76 1.62 -12.34
C GLY A 185 15.29 1.96 -10.95
N ALA A 186 15.10 3.20 -10.49
CA ALA A 186 15.37 3.57 -9.11
C ALA A 186 14.42 4.65 -8.59
N ILE A 187 14.13 4.60 -7.29
CA ILE A 187 13.43 5.63 -6.52
C ILE A 187 14.49 6.50 -5.84
N LEU A 188 14.50 7.79 -6.14
CA LEU A 188 15.27 8.79 -5.42
C LEU A 188 14.36 9.48 -4.40
N VAL A 189 14.67 9.31 -3.12
CA VAL A 189 14.08 10.08 -2.03
C VAL A 189 15.00 11.25 -1.70
N ILE A 190 14.45 12.45 -1.69
CA ILE A 190 15.14 13.70 -1.38
C ILE A 190 14.58 14.22 -0.06
N ASN A 191 15.45 14.33 0.93
CA ASN A 191 15.17 14.89 2.24
C ASN A 191 15.89 16.24 2.36
N ASP A 192 15.12 17.32 2.29
CA ASP A 192 15.66 18.69 2.43
C ASP A 192 15.79 19.13 3.91
N GLY A 193 15.60 18.21 4.85
CA GLY A 193 15.82 18.41 6.28
C GLY A 193 14.63 17.98 7.14
N PRO A 194 14.77 18.04 8.48
CA PRO A 194 13.79 17.50 9.43
C PRO A 194 12.40 18.17 9.40
N ASP A 195 12.33 19.39 8.85
CA ASP A 195 11.11 20.19 8.77
C ASP A 195 10.42 20.10 7.39
N ALA A 196 11.06 19.46 6.41
CA ALA A 196 10.54 19.31 5.06
C ALA A 196 9.95 17.90 4.84
N ALA A 197 8.86 17.80 4.09
CA ALA A 197 8.37 16.51 3.63
C ALA A 197 9.31 15.94 2.56
N PRO A 198 9.69 14.65 2.62
CA PRO A 198 10.54 14.06 1.60
C PRO A 198 9.89 14.10 0.22
N VAL A 199 10.68 14.48 -0.78
CA VAL A 199 10.26 14.48 -2.19
C VAL A 199 10.69 13.16 -2.83
N VAL A 200 9.78 12.53 -3.55
CA VAL A 200 10.02 11.24 -4.22
C VAL A 200 10.10 11.45 -5.72
N GLN A 201 11.15 10.92 -6.36
CA GLN A 201 11.34 10.93 -7.81
C GLN A 201 11.70 9.54 -8.31
N MET A 202 11.32 9.24 -9.56
CA MET A 202 11.78 8.04 -10.25
C MET A 202 12.92 8.34 -11.23
N ARG A 203 13.77 7.33 -11.44
CA ARG A 203 14.85 7.32 -12.43
C ARG A 203 14.74 6.07 -13.32
N PRO A 204 14.94 6.20 -14.65
CA PRO A 204 15.06 7.44 -15.40
C PRO A 204 13.80 8.33 -15.28
N LYS A 205 13.98 9.65 -15.46
CA LYS A 205 12.85 10.58 -15.46
C LYS A 205 11.90 10.21 -16.61
N ASP A 206 10.62 10.50 -16.43
CA ASP A 206 9.55 10.35 -17.42
C ASP A 206 9.22 8.89 -17.84
N ALA A 207 9.97 7.91 -17.36
CA ALA A 207 9.69 6.49 -17.58
C ALA A 207 8.61 5.91 -16.63
N TYR A 208 8.23 6.65 -15.59
CA TYR A 208 7.32 6.18 -14.54
C TYR A 208 6.33 7.26 -14.11
N ASP A 209 5.10 6.86 -13.81
CA ASP A 209 4.11 7.69 -13.12
C ASP A 209 4.22 7.45 -11.61
N CYS A 210 4.54 8.49 -10.85
CA CYS A 210 4.71 8.43 -9.40
C CYS A 210 3.78 9.45 -8.74
N ARG A 211 2.76 8.98 -8.01
CA ARG A 211 1.73 9.83 -7.39
C ARG A 211 1.55 9.50 -5.93
N PHE A 212 1.50 10.53 -5.09
CA PHE A 212 1.11 10.39 -3.69
C PHE A 212 -0.41 10.34 -3.57
N ASP A 213 -0.93 9.34 -2.85
CA ASP A 213 -2.33 9.30 -2.45
C ASP A 213 -2.47 9.69 -0.97
N PRO A 214 -2.99 10.88 -0.65
CA PRO A 214 -3.13 11.34 0.72
C PRO A 214 -4.13 10.51 1.53
N ARG A 215 -5.09 9.84 0.89
CA ARG A 215 -6.07 8.99 1.58
C ARG A 215 -5.43 7.69 2.07
N SER A 216 -4.55 7.13 1.25
CA SER A 216 -3.87 5.87 1.57
C SER A 216 -2.52 6.06 2.28
N GLY A 217 -1.94 7.26 2.21
CA GLY A 217 -0.71 7.63 2.91
C GLY A 217 0.56 7.02 2.31
N TYR A 218 0.54 6.71 1.01
CA TYR A 218 1.69 6.16 0.29
C TYR A 218 1.73 6.65 -1.17
N TYR A 219 2.90 6.56 -1.78
CA TYR A 219 3.09 6.77 -3.21
C TYR A 219 2.74 5.50 -3.97
N THR A 220 2.09 5.65 -5.12
CA THR A 220 1.95 4.58 -6.13
C THR A 220 2.84 4.93 -7.31
N ILE A 221 3.71 3.99 -7.67
CA ILE A 221 4.66 4.09 -8.77
C ILE A 221 4.28 3.06 -9.82
N LYS A 222 4.12 3.49 -11.07
CA LYS A 222 3.80 2.62 -12.20
C LYS A 222 4.77 2.86 -13.35
N SER A 223 5.21 1.78 -13.99
CA SER A 223 5.93 1.87 -15.25
C SER A 223 5.01 2.41 -16.35
N THR A 224 5.52 3.35 -17.16
CA THR A 224 4.84 3.79 -18.39
C THR A 224 4.97 2.77 -19.52
N ARG A 225 5.98 1.89 -19.45
CA ARG A 225 6.15 0.78 -20.39
C ARG A 225 5.12 -0.29 -20.06
N GLU A 226 4.23 -0.56 -21.01
CA GLU A 226 3.31 -1.70 -20.93
C GLU A 226 4.08 -3.01 -21.12
N THR A 227 3.76 -4.00 -20.29
CA THR A 227 4.27 -5.37 -20.43
C THR A 227 3.11 -6.36 -20.48
N PRO A 228 3.26 -7.51 -21.13
CA PRO A 228 2.26 -8.58 -21.09
C PRO A 228 1.95 -8.95 -19.63
N GLY A 229 0.69 -8.78 -19.20
CA GLY A 229 0.26 -8.98 -17.80
C GLY A 229 0.04 -7.70 -16.98
N GLY A 230 0.17 -6.52 -17.61
CA GLY A 230 -0.06 -5.21 -17.00
C GLY A 230 1.24 -4.47 -16.68
N SER A 231 1.15 -3.16 -16.44
CA SER A 231 2.31 -2.33 -16.12
C SER A 231 2.83 -2.64 -14.71
N PRO A 232 4.14 -2.87 -14.53
CA PRO A 232 4.74 -3.07 -13.22
C PRO A 232 4.40 -1.92 -12.25
N ARG A 233 4.04 -2.25 -11.01
CA ARG A 233 3.64 -1.30 -9.97
C ARG A 233 4.36 -1.53 -8.64
N LEU A 234 4.69 -0.47 -7.93
CA LEU A 234 5.18 -0.55 -6.55
C LEU A 234 4.54 0.56 -5.72
N MET A 235 4.22 0.28 -4.47
CA MET A 235 3.81 1.28 -3.50
C MET A 235 4.97 1.58 -2.56
N LEU A 236 5.17 2.85 -2.24
CA LEU A 236 6.23 3.34 -1.36
C LEU A 236 5.61 4.14 -0.23
N LYS A 237 5.86 3.72 1.01
CA LYS A 237 5.42 4.42 2.21
C LYS A 237 6.63 5.00 2.93
N ILE A 238 6.55 6.27 3.27
CA ILE A 238 7.57 6.99 4.03
C ILE A 238 6.89 7.47 5.32
N ALA A 239 7.17 6.82 6.43
CA ALA A 239 6.53 7.09 7.72
C ALA A 239 7.50 7.82 8.65
N ARG A 240 7.10 8.97 9.19
CA ARG A 240 7.89 9.69 10.19
C ARG A 240 7.92 8.90 11.50
N THR A 241 9.09 8.76 12.10
CA THR A 241 9.22 8.04 13.38
C THR A 241 8.64 8.88 14.52
N ALA A 242 7.78 8.28 15.35
CA ALA A 242 7.07 8.96 16.43
C ALA A 242 7.99 9.57 17.51
N THR A 243 9.22 9.08 17.66
CA THR A 243 10.23 9.66 18.57
C THR A 243 10.82 10.98 18.09
N ALA A 244 10.53 11.38 16.85
CA ALA A 244 10.86 12.68 16.26
C ALA A 244 9.62 13.58 16.11
N ALA A 245 8.51 13.25 16.78
CA ALA A 245 7.28 14.04 16.74
C ALA A 245 7.45 15.35 17.52
N ARG A 246 7.08 16.46 16.86
CA ARG A 246 7.02 17.81 17.42
C ARG A 246 6.02 17.85 18.59
N PRO A 247 6.28 18.59 19.68
CA PRO A 247 5.19 19.05 20.54
C PRO A 247 4.31 20.00 19.72
N GLN A 248 3.08 19.57 19.39
CA GLN A 248 2.10 20.45 18.77
C GLN A 248 1.61 21.46 19.82
N ALA A 249 1.82 22.74 19.55
CA ALA A 249 1.12 23.81 20.25
C ALA A 249 -0.38 23.77 19.89
N PRO A 250 -1.30 24.05 20.83
CA PRO A 250 -2.73 23.94 20.61
C PRO A 250 -3.19 24.99 19.58
N ALA A 251 -4.10 24.55 18.70
CA ALA A 251 -4.73 25.38 17.68
C ALA A 251 -5.48 26.55 18.33
N ALA A 252 -5.08 27.77 17.96
CA ALA A 252 -5.81 28.99 18.29
C ALA A 252 -6.92 29.22 17.25
N VAL A 253 -8.11 29.39 17.83
CA VAL A 253 -9.42 29.84 17.33
C VAL A 253 -9.39 30.72 16.07
N ASP A 254 -10.30 30.38 15.15
CA ASP A 254 -10.63 31.11 13.92
C ASP A 254 -10.84 32.61 14.14
N SER A 255 -10.14 33.42 13.34
CA SER A 255 -10.52 34.81 13.09
C SER A 255 -10.60 35.07 11.58
N ILE A 256 -11.78 35.54 11.19
CA ILE A 256 -12.23 35.82 9.83
C ILE A 256 -11.38 36.94 9.24
N SER A 257 -10.87 36.77 8.02
CA SER A 257 -10.31 37.87 7.21
C SER A 257 -10.86 37.83 5.79
N ILE A 258 -11.48 38.96 5.43
CA ILE A 258 -12.17 39.26 4.18
C ILE A 258 -11.13 39.66 3.12
N ALA A 259 -11.21 39.08 1.93
CA ALA A 259 -10.39 39.44 0.77
C ALA A 259 -11.05 40.57 -0.05
N PRO A 260 -10.29 41.51 -0.64
CA PRO A 260 -10.77 42.34 -1.73
C PRO A 260 -10.35 41.78 -3.11
N ALA A 261 -11.26 41.92 -4.05
CA ALA A 261 -11.13 41.55 -5.46
C ALA A 261 -10.27 42.55 -6.25
N GLY A 262 -9.64 42.08 -7.33
CA GLY A 262 -9.09 42.96 -8.37
C GLY A 262 -8.17 42.27 -9.37
N THR A 263 -8.67 42.08 -10.60
CA THR A 263 -8.01 42.29 -11.93
C THR A 263 -6.59 41.71 -12.13
N GLY A 264 -6.26 40.89 -13.14
CA GLY A 264 -6.73 40.81 -14.51
C GLY A 264 -5.84 39.82 -15.29
N LYS A 265 -6.38 39.22 -16.36
CA LYS A 265 -5.65 38.37 -17.32
C LYS A 265 -4.83 39.22 -18.29
N PRO A 266 -3.85 38.62 -18.98
CA PRO A 266 -4.07 38.43 -20.42
C PRO A 266 -3.74 37.02 -20.93
N ALA A 267 -4.48 36.62 -21.97
CA ALA A 267 -4.23 35.48 -22.85
C ALA A 267 -3.00 35.73 -23.74
N VAL A 268 -2.39 34.69 -24.34
CA VAL A 268 -2.34 34.41 -25.80
C VAL A 268 -1.52 33.10 -26.01
N TRP A 269 -2.09 32.12 -26.73
CA TRP A 269 -1.53 31.39 -27.89
C TRP A 269 -2.31 30.08 -28.12
N GLN A 270 -3.17 30.10 -29.14
CA GLN A 270 -3.81 28.94 -29.75
C GLN A 270 -3.04 28.56 -31.02
N SER A 271 -2.77 27.27 -31.22
CA SER A 271 -2.31 26.73 -32.49
C SER A 271 -3.50 26.41 -33.39
N ARG A 272 -3.42 26.88 -34.65
CA ARG A 272 -4.41 26.70 -35.71
C ARG A 272 -4.09 25.41 -36.48
N ALA A 273 -5.07 24.52 -36.64
CA ALA A 273 -5.04 23.44 -37.62
C ALA A 273 -6.05 23.71 -38.75
N HIS A 274 -5.69 23.28 -39.95
CA HIS A 274 -6.24 23.62 -41.26
C HIS A 274 -7.72 23.20 -41.48
N ASN A 275 -8.42 24.03 -42.26
CA ASN A 275 -9.66 23.71 -42.97
C ASN A 275 -9.35 22.91 -44.25
N GLY A 276 -10.23 21.95 -44.58
CA GLY A 276 -10.25 21.25 -45.87
C GLY A 276 -11.60 20.59 -46.15
N ALA A 277 -12.45 21.33 -46.87
CA ALA A 277 -13.61 21.00 -47.72
C ALA A 277 -14.33 19.63 -47.66
N ALA A 278 -15.66 19.71 -47.58
CA ALA A 278 -16.68 18.76 -48.09
C ALA A 278 -16.93 19.03 -49.61
N PRO A 279 -17.75 18.27 -50.41
CA PRO A 279 -18.95 17.51 -50.01
C PRO A 279 -19.30 16.20 -50.78
N ASP A 280 -20.43 15.63 -50.35
CA ASP A 280 -21.46 14.88 -51.08
C ASP A 280 -21.54 13.33 -51.11
N MET A 281 -22.70 12.90 -50.56
CA MET A 281 -23.61 11.82 -50.96
C MET A 281 -23.12 10.36 -51.01
N THR A 282 -23.60 9.53 -50.06
CA THR A 282 -24.62 8.48 -50.31
C THR A 282 -24.90 7.59 -49.08
N ALA A 283 -26.21 7.48 -48.76
CA ALA A 283 -26.99 6.43 -48.08
C ALA A 283 -26.42 5.61 -46.88
N ILE A 284 -27.09 5.75 -45.73
CA ILE A 284 -27.08 4.86 -44.56
C ILE A 284 -28.45 4.14 -44.49
N PRO A 285 -28.55 2.84 -44.17
CA PRO A 285 -29.76 2.28 -43.56
C PRO A 285 -29.66 2.35 -42.03
N VAL A 286 -30.60 3.11 -41.45
CA VAL A 286 -30.75 3.38 -40.02
C VAL A 286 -31.42 2.19 -39.35
N SER A 287 -30.79 1.66 -38.29
CA SER A 287 -31.44 0.71 -37.37
C SER A 287 -32.39 1.46 -36.44
N HIS A 288 -33.66 1.05 -36.44
CA HIS A 288 -34.76 1.70 -35.73
C HIS A 288 -34.54 1.74 -34.22
N LYS A 289 -34.37 2.96 -33.69
CA LYS A 289 -34.66 3.30 -32.29
C LYS A 289 -36.02 3.99 -32.27
N PRO A 290 -37.06 3.49 -31.58
CA PRO A 290 -38.31 4.22 -31.49
C PRO A 290 -38.10 5.49 -30.67
N ALA A 291 -38.39 6.63 -31.30
CA ALA A 291 -38.56 7.91 -30.65
C ALA A 291 -39.92 7.91 -29.96
N ASN A 292 -39.94 8.16 -28.64
CA ASN A 292 -41.17 8.42 -27.90
C ASN A 292 -41.74 9.78 -28.38
N ASN A 293 -42.82 9.74 -29.13
CA ASN A 293 -43.64 10.93 -29.39
C ASN A 293 -44.47 11.23 -28.14
N ALA A 294 -44.41 12.48 -27.67
CA ALA A 294 -45.26 12.95 -26.60
C ALA A 294 -46.71 13.07 -27.10
N GLY A 295 -47.64 12.31 -26.52
CA GLY A 295 -49.08 12.57 -26.67
C GLY A 295 -50.00 11.39 -27.00
N GLU A 296 -49.54 10.14 -27.03
CA GLU A 296 -50.46 8.99 -27.16
C GLU A 296 -50.34 8.05 -25.95
N SER A 297 -51.45 7.98 -25.22
CA SER A 297 -51.69 7.20 -24.02
C SER A 297 -51.88 5.73 -24.39
N ASP A 298 -50.84 4.91 -24.23
CA ASP A 298 -50.98 3.46 -24.03
C ASP A 298 -50.82 3.17 -22.52
N ALA A 299 -51.95 3.11 -21.83
CA ALA A 299 -52.03 2.87 -20.39
C ALA A 299 -51.85 1.37 -20.08
N THR A 300 -50.69 0.77 -20.33
CA THR A 300 -50.31 -0.55 -19.77
C THR A 300 -48.79 -0.70 -19.56
N TYR A 301 -48.04 0.37 -19.33
CA TYR A 301 -46.68 0.24 -18.79
C TYR A 301 -46.30 1.44 -17.91
N ALA A 302 -46.83 1.45 -16.69
CA ALA A 302 -46.19 2.22 -15.63
C ALA A 302 -44.85 1.53 -15.31
N PRO A 303 -43.70 2.22 -15.35
CA PRO A 303 -42.49 1.66 -14.75
C PRO A 303 -42.77 1.53 -13.25
N VAL A 304 -43.11 0.32 -12.81
CA VAL A 304 -43.17 0.01 -11.39
C VAL A 304 -41.79 0.37 -10.85
N SER A 305 -41.72 1.36 -9.96
CA SER A 305 -40.49 1.74 -9.26
C SER A 305 -39.93 0.48 -8.60
N GLN A 306 -38.93 -0.14 -9.23
CA GLN A 306 -38.34 -1.37 -8.74
C GLN A 306 -37.44 -1.02 -7.56
N GLN A 307 -38.00 -1.17 -6.37
CA GLN A 307 -37.31 -1.15 -5.10
C GLN A 307 -36.16 -2.18 -5.15
N ARG A 308 -34.98 -1.83 -4.61
CA ARG A 308 -33.78 -2.66 -4.73
C ARG A 308 -33.14 -2.90 -3.37
N VAL A 309 -32.74 -4.15 -3.15
CA VAL A 309 -31.88 -4.51 -2.01
C VAL A 309 -30.52 -4.90 -2.54
N SER A 310 -29.47 -4.30 -1.99
CA SER A 310 -28.09 -4.57 -2.41
C SER A 310 -27.23 -5.03 -1.24
N LEU A 311 -26.49 -6.12 -1.40
CA LEU A 311 -25.38 -6.44 -0.51
C LEU A 311 -24.21 -5.51 -0.83
N VAL A 312 -23.79 -4.70 0.15
CA VAL A 312 -22.73 -3.70 -0.03
C VAL A 312 -21.49 -3.97 0.81
N ALA A 313 -21.60 -4.77 1.87
CA ALA A 313 -20.47 -5.19 2.70
C ALA A 313 -20.73 -6.54 3.37
N LEU A 314 -19.65 -7.19 3.78
CA LEU A 314 -19.67 -8.42 4.58
C LEU A 314 -19.15 -8.12 5.98
N ALA A 315 -19.94 -8.46 7.00
CA ALA A 315 -19.56 -8.30 8.39
C ALA A 315 -18.73 -9.50 8.85
N MET A 316 -17.49 -9.25 9.25
CA MET A 316 -16.58 -10.28 9.75
C MET A 316 -16.94 -10.61 11.21
N PRO A 317 -17.39 -11.83 11.53
CA PRO A 317 -17.80 -12.18 12.88
C PRO A 317 -16.60 -12.31 13.81
N ARG A 318 -16.83 -12.15 15.11
CA ARG A 318 -15.95 -12.66 16.17
C ARG A 318 -16.17 -14.15 16.31
N LEU A 319 -15.25 -14.95 15.80
CA LEU A 319 -15.32 -16.41 15.84
C LEU A 319 -15.22 -16.97 17.26
N SER A 320 -14.68 -16.21 18.20
CA SER A 320 -14.68 -16.58 19.62
C SER A 320 -16.08 -16.88 20.17
N ARG A 321 -17.13 -16.25 19.64
CA ARG A 321 -18.54 -16.52 19.99
C ARG A 321 -19.04 -17.89 19.53
N TYR A 322 -18.34 -18.49 18.57
CA TYR A 322 -18.78 -19.70 17.87
C TYR A 322 -17.81 -20.86 18.11
N ARG A 323 -16.98 -20.80 19.16
CA ARG A 323 -16.01 -21.84 19.51
C ARG A 323 -16.65 -23.22 19.62
N ASP A 324 -17.84 -23.30 20.22
CA ASP A 324 -18.59 -24.55 20.40
C ASP A 324 -19.03 -25.19 19.07
N THR A 325 -19.04 -24.42 17.97
CA THR A 325 -19.35 -24.93 16.63
C THR A 325 -18.15 -25.56 15.93
N GLY A 326 -16.96 -25.49 16.56
CA GLY A 326 -15.69 -25.91 16.00
C GLY A 326 -15.10 -24.95 14.96
N ALA A 327 -15.64 -23.72 14.84
CA ALA A 327 -15.14 -22.70 13.91
C ALA A 327 -13.71 -22.27 14.28
N GLN A 328 -12.79 -22.33 13.31
CA GLN A 328 -11.38 -22.00 13.49
C GLN A 328 -10.95 -20.75 12.74
N ALA A 329 -11.46 -20.57 11.52
CA ALA A 329 -11.19 -19.38 10.72
C ALA A 329 -12.30 -19.15 9.70
N MET A 330 -12.60 -17.88 9.41
CA MET A 330 -13.45 -17.47 8.30
C MET A 330 -12.59 -16.70 7.32
N GLU A 331 -12.58 -17.15 6.07
CA GLU A 331 -11.75 -16.60 5.01
C GLU A 331 -12.63 -16.10 3.87
N LEU A 332 -12.43 -14.85 3.48
CA LEU A 332 -13.13 -14.19 2.38
C LEU A 332 -12.14 -13.87 1.26
N PRO A 333 -12.00 -14.76 0.25
CA PRO A 333 -11.12 -14.57 -0.89
C PRO A 333 -11.75 -13.66 -1.95
N PHE A 334 -11.00 -12.68 -2.42
CA PHE A 334 -11.38 -11.76 -3.50
C PHE A 334 -10.48 -11.96 -4.71
N ASN A 335 -11.08 -12.11 -5.89
CA ASN A 335 -10.35 -12.25 -7.15
C ASN A 335 -9.80 -10.90 -7.65
N ARG A 336 -9.21 -10.89 -8.85
CA ARG A 336 -8.65 -9.66 -9.43
C ARG A 336 -9.67 -8.58 -9.79
N ALA A 337 -10.94 -8.92 -9.94
CA ALA A 337 -12.03 -7.96 -10.10
C ALA A 337 -12.59 -7.48 -8.74
N LEU A 338 -11.93 -7.84 -7.63
CA LEU A 338 -12.39 -7.64 -6.25
C LEU A 338 -13.81 -8.17 -5.99
N ALA A 339 -14.19 -9.22 -6.71
CA ALA A 339 -15.39 -9.99 -6.42
C ALA A 339 -15.03 -11.17 -5.52
N LEU A 340 -15.92 -11.49 -4.57
CA LEU A 340 -15.76 -12.66 -3.70
C LEU A 340 -15.75 -13.92 -4.57
N SER A 341 -14.68 -14.72 -4.51
CA SER A 341 -14.51 -15.92 -5.31
C SER A 341 -13.65 -16.94 -4.57
N SER A 342 -14.18 -18.14 -4.39
CA SER A 342 -13.41 -19.26 -3.84
C SER A 342 -12.59 -20.01 -4.90
N ASP A 343 -12.74 -19.64 -6.17
CA ASP A 343 -12.12 -20.34 -7.29
C ASP A 343 -10.88 -19.55 -7.78
N GLY A 344 -9.79 -20.27 -8.07
CA GLY A 344 -8.52 -19.70 -8.51
C GLY A 344 -7.68 -19.05 -7.40
N LYS A 345 -6.60 -18.39 -7.78
CA LYS A 345 -5.71 -17.69 -6.84
C LYS A 345 -6.30 -16.30 -6.50
N PRO A 346 -6.62 -16.00 -5.23
CA PRO A 346 -7.17 -14.69 -4.87
C PRO A 346 -6.11 -13.58 -5.06
N ALA A 347 -6.57 -12.37 -5.36
CA ALA A 347 -5.75 -11.17 -5.32
C ALA A 347 -5.50 -10.73 -3.87
N ILE A 348 -6.52 -10.87 -3.02
CA ILE A 348 -6.43 -10.68 -1.57
C ILE A 348 -7.49 -11.56 -0.88
N SER A 349 -7.18 -12.09 0.29
CA SER A 349 -8.15 -12.71 1.19
C SER A 349 -8.15 -11.98 2.53
N PHE A 350 -9.32 -11.86 3.15
CA PHE A 350 -9.42 -11.41 4.54
C PHE A 350 -9.80 -12.56 5.44
N VAL A 351 -9.07 -12.72 6.55
CA VAL A 351 -9.26 -13.84 7.48
C VAL A 351 -9.51 -13.32 8.88
N VAL A 352 -10.56 -13.83 9.53
CA VAL A 352 -10.66 -13.79 11.00
C VAL A 352 -10.43 -15.20 11.54
N ASP A 353 -9.60 -15.32 12.56
CA ASP A 353 -9.34 -16.60 13.24
C ASP A 353 -10.12 -16.75 14.56
N ALA A 354 -9.95 -17.89 15.23
CA ALA A 354 -10.61 -18.21 16.50
C ALA A 354 -10.25 -17.28 17.68
N SER A 355 -9.18 -16.48 17.52
CA SER A 355 -8.74 -15.45 18.47
C SER A 355 -9.30 -14.06 18.12
N ASP A 356 -10.20 -13.97 17.15
CA ASP A 356 -10.77 -12.74 16.59
C ASP A 356 -9.72 -11.79 15.98
N GLU A 357 -8.57 -12.33 15.59
CA GLU A 357 -7.54 -11.55 14.92
C GLU A 357 -7.82 -11.45 13.42
N LEU A 358 -7.68 -10.24 12.88
CA LEU A 358 -7.97 -9.94 11.47
C LEU A 358 -6.68 -9.88 10.67
N TYR A 359 -6.68 -10.55 9.52
CA TYR A 359 -5.54 -10.66 8.62
C TYR A 359 -5.91 -10.31 7.19
N ALA A 360 -4.97 -9.68 6.48
CA ALA A 360 -4.93 -9.65 5.02
C ALA A 360 -3.91 -10.68 4.53
N CYS A 361 -4.31 -11.47 3.54
CA CYS A 361 -3.48 -12.51 2.93
C CYS A 361 -3.40 -12.27 1.42
N THR A 362 -2.19 -12.31 0.87
CA THR A 362 -1.92 -12.18 -0.57
C THR A 362 -0.87 -13.21 -0.99
N ALA A 363 -0.42 -13.14 -2.24
CA ALA A 363 0.71 -13.95 -2.69
C ALA A 363 2.04 -13.62 -1.97
N GLU A 364 2.19 -12.39 -1.46
CA GLU A 364 3.39 -11.91 -0.77
C GLU A 364 3.45 -12.38 0.70
N GLY A 365 2.30 -12.79 1.27
CA GLY A 365 2.25 -13.36 2.61
C GLY A 365 0.96 -13.07 3.35
N ARG A 366 1.05 -13.10 4.68
CA ARG A 366 -0.05 -12.85 5.61
C ARG A 366 0.37 -11.80 6.63
N GLN A 367 -0.41 -10.74 6.77
CA GLN A 367 -0.16 -9.68 7.73
C GLN A 367 -1.39 -9.44 8.59
N ARG A 368 -1.19 -9.28 9.90
CA ARG A 368 -2.24 -8.82 10.81
C ARG A 368 -2.58 -7.36 10.49
N ILE A 369 -3.87 -7.06 10.41
CA ILE A 369 -4.37 -5.72 10.08
C ILE A 369 -5.30 -5.20 11.16
N THR A 370 -5.44 -3.88 11.20
CA THR A 370 -6.41 -3.17 12.05
C THR A 370 -7.32 -2.34 11.16
N ALA A 371 -8.61 -2.34 11.45
CA ALA A 371 -9.58 -1.49 10.76
C ALA A 371 -9.66 -0.10 11.46
N PRO A 372 -9.86 1.00 10.71
CA PRO A 372 -10.10 1.04 9.27
C PRO A 372 -8.82 0.86 8.45
N ALA A 373 -8.95 0.20 7.30
CA ALA A 373 -7.87 0.00 6.34
C ALA A 373 -8.41 0.02 4.90
N THR A 374 -7.54 0.35 3.94
CA THR A 374 -7.87 0.32 2.50
C THR A 374 -6.75 -0.37 1.75
N PHE A 375 -7.11 -1.32 0.89
CA PHE A 375 -6.16 -2.12 0.11
C PHE A 375 -6.45 -1.95 -1.38
N THR A 376 -5.40 -1.84 -2.19
CA THR A 376 -5.43 -1.76 -3.66
C THR A 376 -4.60 -2.89 -4.27
N PRO A 377 -4.97 -4.16 -4.05
CA PRO A 377 -4.19 -5.32 -4.51
C PRO A 377 -4.22 -5.47 -6.05
N VAL A 378 -5.15 -4.78 -6.71
CA VAL A 378 -5.23 -4.65 -8.17
C VAL A 378 -5.34 -3.17 -8.52
N ASP A 379 -4.85 -2.81 -9.70
CA ASP A 379 -4.88 -1.44 -10.19
C ASP A 379 -6.29 -0.86 -10.24
N THR A 380 -6.41 0.41 -9.82
CA THR A 380 -7.63 1.25 -9.90
C THR A 380 -8.80 0.85 -9.01
N GLN A 381 -8.74 -0.31 -8.34
CA GLN A 381 -9.79 -0.75 -7.43
C GLN A 381 -9.28 -0.87 -6.00
N ALA A 382 -10.11 -0.45 -5.06
CA ALA A 382 -9.82 -0.52 -3.64
C ALA A 382 -10.88 -1.36 -2.92
N ILE A 383 -10.44 -2.15 -1.96
CA ILE A 383 -11.30 -2.80 -0.98
C ILE A 383 -11.10 -2.12 0.38
N ARG A 384 -12.21 -1.69 0.98
CA ARG A 384 -12.20 -0.99 2.27
C ARG A 384 -12.60 -1.96 3.37
N VAL A 385 -11.88 -1.88 4.47
CA VAL A 385 -12.19 -2.57 5.71
C VAL A 385 -12.51 -1.50 6.75
N LEU A 386 -13.75 -1.48 7.23
CA LEU A 386 -14.21 -0.55 8.25
C LEU A 386 -14.16 -1.22 9.62
N ALA A 387 -13.91 -0.42 10.66
CA ALA A 387 -14.08 -0.89 12.02
C ALA A 387 -15.58 -1.16 12.27
N ALA A 388 -15.90 -2.23 13.00
CA ALA A 388 -17.25 -2.38 13.52
C ALA A 388 -17.50 -1.26 14.55
N ALA A 389 -18.71 -0.70 14.55
CA ALA A 389 -19.08 0.26 15.57
C ALA A 389 -19.01 -0.38 16.98
N PRO A 390 -18.70 0.38 18.05
CA PRO A 390 -18.58 -0.17 19.41
C PRO A 390 -19.80 -0.99 19.86
N GLN A 391 -21.00 -0.59 19.44
CA GLN A 391 -22.28 -1.25 19.74
C GLN A 391 -22.44 -2.61 19.05
N MET A 392 -21.59 -2.91 18.08
CA MET A 392 -21.54 -4.15 17.31
C MET A 392 -20.28 -4.96 17.60
N ASP A 393 -19.34 -4.42 18.39
CA ASP A 393 -18.02 -5.00 18.60
C ASP A 393 -18.10 -6.35 19.32
N ASP A 394 -19.13 -6.61 20.11
CA ASP A 394 -19.32 -7.92 20.73
C ASP A 394 -19.52 -9.04 19.68
N ARG A 395 -19.98 -8.71 18.46
CA ARG A 395 -20.31 -9.68 17.39
C ARG A 395 -19.39 -9.62 16.20
N TYR A 396 -18.90 -8.44 15.83
CA TYR A 396 -18.18 -8.24 14.58
C TYR A 396 -16.83 -7.62 14.83
N ARG A 397 -15.83 -8.09 14.08
CA ARG A 397 -14.47 -7.56 14.13
C ARG A 397 -14.27 -6.40 13.15
N ALA A 398 -14.92 -6.46 11.98
CA ALA A 398 -14.80 -5.48 10.91
C ALA A 398 -15.95 -5.63 9.90
N LEU A 399 -16.13 -4.63 9.04
CA LEU A 399 -16.97 -4.69 7.84
C LEU A 399 -16.08 -4.59 6.60
N ILE A 400 -16.25 -5.49 5.64
CA ILE A 400 -15.52 -5.49 4.37
C ILE A 400 -16.45 -4.98 3.28
N CYS A 401 -16.20 -3.76 2.80
CA CYS A 401 -16.99 -3.15 1.73
C CYS A 401 -16.72 -3.88 0.42
N LEU A 402 -17.79 -4.31 -0.26
CA LEU A 402 -17.68 -4.91 -1.58
C LEU A 402 -17.34 -3.82 -2.61
N ALA A 403 -16.32 -4.06 -3.41
CA ALA A 403 -15.98 -3.17 -4.53
C ALA A 403 -17.11 -3.12 -5.58
N GLN A 404 -17.86 -4.22 -5.71
CA GLN A 404 -19.03 -4.34 -6.57
C GLN A 404 -20.23 -4.86 -5.74
N PRO A 405 -21.19 -3.99 -5.37
CA PRO A 405 -22.39 -4.41 -4.68
C PRO A 405 -23.23 -5.39 -5.51
N VAL A 406 -23.79 -6.41 -4.87
CA VAL A 406 -24.71 -7.37 -5.51
C VAL A 406 -26.14 -6.94 -5.23
N GLY A 407 -26.92 -6.65 -6.27
CA GLY A 407 -28.30 -6.18 -6.14
C GLY A 407 -29.34 -7.22 -6.52
N ALA A 408 -30.52 -7.10 -5.93
CA ALA A 408 -31.72 -7.83 -6.32
C ALA A 408 -32.94 -6.90 -6.28
N SER A 409 -33.79 -7.00 -7.31
CA SER A 409 -35.05 -6.26 -7.38
C SER A 409 -36.09 -6.87 -6.44
N VAL A 410 -36.91 -6.01 -5.85
CA VAL A 410 -37.97 -6.36 -4.92
C VAL A 410 -39.28 -5.72 -5.40
N ALA A 411 -40.36 -6.49 -5.41
CA ALA A 411 -41.68 -5.94 -5.73
C ALA A 411 -42.18 -5.03 -4.61
N SER A 412 -42.71 -3.86 -4.97
CA SER A 412 -43.32 -2.94 -4.01
C SER A 412 -44.61 -3.52 -3.42
N GLY A 413 -44.90 -3.23 -2.14
CA GLY A 413 -46.18 -3.57 -1.49
C GLY A 413 -46.34 -5.03 -1.07
N ALA A 414 -45.34 -5.88 -1.29
CA ALA A 414 -45.30 -7.25 -0.75
C ALA A 414 -44.32 -7.35 0.42
N ARG A 415 -44.69 -8.17 1.42
CA ARG A 415 -43.82 -8.51 2.53
C ARG A 415 -43.04 -9.78 2.22
N PHE A 416 -41.75 -9.73 2.48
CA PHE A 416 -40.83 -10.80 2.19
C PHE A 416 -39.99 -11.15 3.41
N SER A 417 -39.30 -12.29 3.38
CA SER A 417 -38.39 -12.72 4.44
C SER A 417 -36.96 -12.87 3.92
N PHE A 418 -36.00 -12.66 4.81
CA PHE A 418 -34.59 -12.95 4.59
C PHE A 418 -34.08 -13.89 5.68
N GLY A 419 -33.22 -14.84 5.31
CA GLY A 419 -32.69 -15.86 6.19
C GLY A 419 -32.17 -17.05 5.39
N ARG A 420 -31.59 -18.05 6.06
CA ARG A 420 -31.03 -19.23 5.39
C ARG A 420 -32.03 -20.02 4.55
N ASN A 421 -33.31 -19.99 4.92
CA ASN A 421 -34.35 -20.71 4.20
C ASN A 421 -35.06 -19.84 3.15
N SER A 422 -34.72 -18.55 3.04
CA SER A 422 -35.40 -17.68 2.09
C SER A 422 -34.86 -17.90 0.66
N PRO A 423 -35.72 -18.27 -0.29
CA PRO A 423 -35.35 -18.33 -1.70
C PRO A 423 -35.22 -16.92 -2.29
N MET A 424 -36.00 -15.97 -1.77
CA MET A 424 -35.96 -14.59 -2.21
C MET A 424 -34.72 -13.92 -1.62
N LEU A 425 -33.92 -13.28 -2.48
CA LEU A 425 -32.59 -12.74 -2.15
C LEU A 425 -31.52 -13.80 -1.83
N ALA A 426 -31.71 -15.08 -2.22
CA ALA A 426 -30.67 -16.10 -2.06
C ALA A 426 -29.34 -15.72 -2.73
N ALA A 427 -29.40 -14.99 -3.87
CA ALA A 427 -28.21 -14.47 -4.55
C ALA A 427 -27.40 -13.45 -3.73
N LEU A 428 -28.00 -12.83 -2.71
CA LEU A 428 -27.28 -11.94 -1.78
C LEU A 428 -26.56 -12.72 -0.66
N ARG A 429 -26.87 -14.01 -0.47
CA ARG A 429 -26.25 -14.86 0.55
C ARG A 429 -24.94 -15.47 0.04
N LEU A 430 -23.96 -14.59 -0.25
CA LEU A 430 -22.67 -14.98 -0.83
C LEU A 430 -21.87 -15.99 0.00
N LEU A 431 -22.14 -16.10 1.31
CA LEU A 431 -21.46 -17.02 2.22
C LEU A 431 -22.25 -18.31 2.46
N ASP A 432 -23.32 -18.57 1.68
CA ASP A 432 -24.05 -19.84 1.69
C ASP A 432 -23.26 -20.98 1.01
N SER A 433 -22.02 -21.18 1.46
CA SER A 433 -21.10 -22.19 0.99
C SER A 433 -20.15 -22.61 2.13
N PRO A 434 -19.77 -23.90 2.24
CA PRO A 434 -18.81 -24.35 3.24
C PRO A 434 -17.39 -23.81 3.03
N ARG A 435 -17.08 -23.27 1.84
CA ARG A 435 -15.71 -22.89 1.45
C ARG A 435 -15.14 -21.72 2.27
N PHE A 436 -15.99 -20.92 2.92
CA PHE A 436 -15.58 -19.71 3.64
C PHE A 436 -15.32 -19.93 5.14
N LEU A 437 -15.66 -21.10 5.69
CA LEU A 437 -15.53 -21.38 7.13
C LEU A 437 -14.71 -22.67 7.36
N LYS A 438 -13.52 -22.52 7.93
CA LYS A 438 -12.68 -23.64 8.38
C LYS A 438 -13.11 -24.08 9.77
N ARG A 439 -13.24 -25.39 9.96
CA ARG A 439 -13.61 -26.01 11.24
C ARG A 439 -12.62 -27.09 11.67
N ALA A 440 -12.51 -27.31 12.97
CA ALA A 440 -11.79 -28.44 13.54
C ALA A 440 -12.39 -29.78 13.03
N GLY A 441 -11.55 -30.73 12.63
CA GLY A 441 -11.98 -32.07 12.22
C GLY A 441 -12.19 -32.30 10.72
N GLY A 442 -11.76 -31.39 9.84
CA GLY A 442 -11.43 -31.66 8.44
C GLY A 442 -12.57 -32.01 7.46
N ALA A 443 -13.81 -32.24 7.92
CA ALA A 443 -14.89 -32.73 7.06
C ALA A 443 -16.27 -32.15 7.42
N ASN A 444 -16.42 -30.82 7.47
CA ASN A 444 -17.71 -30.21 7.74
C ASN A 444 -18.20 -29.36 6.55
N THR A 445 -19.32 -29.78 5.97
CA THR A 445 -19.99 -29.17 4.79
C THR A 445 -20.90 -27.99 5.15
N ALA A 446 -20.83 -27.51 6.40
CA ALA A 446 -21.70 -26.46 6.91
C ALA A 446 -21.26 -25.06 6.44
N SER A 447 -22.15 -24.36 5.74
CA SER A 447 -21.99 -22.95 5.36
C SER A 447 -21.69 -22.03 6.55
N ALA A 448 -20.98 -20.93 6.27
CA ALA A 448 -20.75 -19.84 7.21
C ALA A 448 -22.06 -19.19 7.71
N ASP A 449 -23.15 -19.20 6.94
CA ASP A 449 -24.44 -18.67 7.36
C ASP A 449 -24.97 -19.34 8.63
N ARG A 450 -24.58 -20.61 8.89
CA ARG A 450 -25.08 -21.34 10.07
C ARG A 450 -24.60 -20.78 11.40
N ILE A 451 -23.53 -19.98 11.42
CA ILE A 451 -23.04 -19.36 12.65
C ILE A 451 -23.56 -17.93 12.85
N GLY A 452 -24.12 -17.27 11.83
CA GLY A 452 -24.52 -15.85 11.93
C GLY A 452 -25.95 -15.52 11.54
N LEU A 453 -26.61 -16.38 10.75
CA LEU A 453 -27.91 -16.07 10.14
C LEU A 453 -28.96 -17.10 10.55
N SER A 454 -30.10 -16.63 11.06
CA SER A 454 -31.25 -17.48 11.35
C SER A 454 -31.89 -18.05 10.08
N ARG A 455 -32.69 -19.12 10.23
CA ARG A 455 -33.45 -19.70 9.10
C ARG A 455 -34.43 -18.68 8.50
N GLU A 456 -35.09 -17.95 9.39
CA GLU A 456 -35.94 -16.80 9.11
C GLU A 456 -35.45 -15.68 10.02
N ALA A 457 -34.64 -14.77 9.47
CA ALA A 457 -33.94 -13.75 10.25
C ALA A 457 -34.86 -12.54 10.50
N PHE A 458 -35.38 -11.98 9.43
CA PHE A 458 -36.28 -10.82 9.44
C PHE A 458 -37.19 -10.81 8.22
N SER A 459 -38.26 -10.04 8.32
CA SER A 459 -39.15 -9.68 7.23
C SER A 459 -38.90 -8.24 6.80
N PHE A 460 -39.12 -7.94 5.53
CA PHE A 460 -39.01 -6.59 4.99
C PHE A 460 -40.14 -6.31 3.99
N GLU A 461 -40.60 -5.07 3.98
CA GLU A 461 -41.68 -4.60 3.11
C GLU A 461 -41.36 -3.15 2.70
N ALA A 462 -41.33 -2.88 1.40
CA ALA A 462 -41.12 -1.53 0.89
C ALA A 462 -42.35 -0.65 1.14
N ALA A 463 -42.15 0.53 1.72
CA ALA A 463 -43.16 1.53 2.01
C ALA A 463 -42.71 2.93 1.53
N ALA A 464 -43.64 3.89 1.49
CA ALA A 464 -43.36 5.24 0.98
C ALA A 464 -42.25 5.99 1.73
N GLN A 465 -42.00 5.64 3.00
CA GLN A 465 -40.99 6.30 3.86
C GLN A 465 -39.70 5.49 4.03
N GLY A 466 -39.57 4.36 3.32
CA GLY A 466 -38.46 3.42 3.48
C GLY A 466 -38.96 1.97 3.63
N TYR A 467 -38.16 1.12 4.26
CA TYR A 467 -38.50 -0.29 4.44
C TYR A 467 -38.95 -0.58 5.86
N LYS A 468 -40.08 -1.28 6.00
CA LYS A 468 -40.54 -1.82 7.28
C LYS A 468 -39.83 -3.14 7.53
N ILE A 469 -39.07 -3.22 8.62
CA ILE A 469 -38.30 -4.40 9.02
C ILE A 469 -38.92 -5.02 10.28
N GLY A 470 -39.37 -6.27 10.19
CA GLY A 470 -39.89 -7.03 11.33
C GLY A 470 -38.98 -8.21 11.66
N ARG A 471 -38.48 -8.32 12.88
CA ARG A 471 -37.63 -9.44 13.30
C ARG A 471 -38.47 -10.72 13.38
N LEU A 472 -38.00 -11.79 12.76
CA LEU A 472 -38.70 -13.09 12.75
C LEU A 472 -38.09 -14.10 13.74
N SER A 473 -36.85 -13.86 14.18
CA SER A 473 -36.15 -14.76 15.10
C SER A 473 -35.56 -14.00 16.28
N ALA A 474 -35.89 -14.44 17.49
CA ALA A 474 -35.39 -13.85 18.73
C ALA A 474 -33.85 -13.92 18.87
N SER A 475 -33.21 -14.90 18.23
CA SER A 475 -31.75 -15.07 18.25
C SER A 475 -31.04 -14.25 17.17
N GLN A 476 -31.76 -13.69 16.21
CA GLN A 476 -31.17 -12.85 15.17
C GLN A 476 -30.91 -11.45 15.73
N ALA A 477 -29.65 -11.05 15.76
CA ALA A 477 -29.28 -9.65 15.95
C ALA A 477 -29.43 -8.89 14.63
N LEU A 478 -29.99 -7.68 14.73
CA LEU A 478 -30.21 -6.77 13.60
C LEU A 478 -29.68 -5.39 14.00
N TYR A 479 -28.89 -4.77 13.13
CA TYR A 479 -28.34 -3.44 13.36
C TYR A 479 -28.65 -2.52 12.17
N HIS A 480 -29.04 -1.30 12.48
CA HIS A 480 -29.26 -0.24 11.51
C HIS A 480 -27.99 0.62 11.41
N LEU A 481 -27.46 0.78 10.20
CA LEU A 481 -26.43 1.76 9.87
C LEU A 481 -26.97 2.81 8.90
N ASP A 482 -26.48 4.04 9.00
CA ASP A 482 -26.85 5.12 8.08
C ASP A 482 -26.25 4.94 6.67
N GLU A 483 -26.46 5.91 5.77
CA GLU A 483 -25.91 5.91 4.41
C GLU A 483 -24.36 5.85 4.35
N LYS A 484 -23.66 6.22 5.43
CA LYS A 484 -22.18 6.20 5.56
C LYS A 484 -21.66 4.95 6.27
N MET A 485 -22.55 4.01 6.63
CA MET A 485 -22.28 2.83 7.44
C MET A 485 -21.91 3.16 8.91
N GLU A 486 -22.37 4.29 9.44
CA GLU A 486 -22.28 4.64 10.85
C GLU A 486 -23.46 4.04 11.63
N PHE A 487 -23.22 3.62 12.87
CA PHE A 487 -24.26 2.96 13.68
C PHE A 487 -25.39 3.93 14.06
N VAL A 488 -26.64 3.47 13.88
CA VAL A 488 -27.84 4.21 14.28
C VAL A 488 -28.57 3.51 15.42
N ALA A 489 -28.87 2.21 15.28
CA ALA A 489 -29.65 1.48 16.27
C ALA A 489 -29.43 -0.04 16.25
N SER A 490 -29.69 -0.69 17.39
CA SER A 490 -29.93 -2.14 17.46
C SER A 490 -31.44 -2.38 17.38
N ILE A 491 -31.89 -3.25 16.49
CA ILE A 491 -33.31 -3.53 16.26
C ILE A 491 -33.69 -4.77 17.09
N GLY A 492 -34.14 -4.53 18.32
CA GLY A 492 -34.50 -5.57 19.30
C GLY A 492 -35.97 -5.96 19.25
N ASP A 493 -36.89 -5.03 19.48
CA ASP A 493 -38.29 -5.36 19.76
C ASP A 493 -39.23 -5.23 18.54
N ALA A 494 -38.68 -4.95 17.36
CA ALA A 494 -39.48 -4.84 16.15
C ALA A 494 -39.91 -6.21 15.63
N ASP A 495 -41.20 -6.41 15.40
CA ASP A 495 -41.77 -7.63 14.84
C ASP A 495 -42.61 -7.31 13.58
N THR A 496 -43.44 -8.26 13.14
CA THR A 496 -44.28 -8.08 11.95
C THR A 496 -45.45 -7.12 12.15
N ASP A 497 -45.88 -6.91 13.39
CA ASP A 497 -47.05 -6.09 13.76
C ASP A 497 -46.62 -4.67 14.16
N ALA A 498 -45.43 -4.54 14.75
CA ALA A 498 -44.75 -3.29 15.05
C ALA A 498 -43.35 -3.24 14.37
N PRO A 499 -43.30 -3.08 13.03
CA PRO A 499 -42.04 -3.10 12.31
C PRO A 499 -41.20 -1.82 12.53
N TYR A 500 -39.89 -1.98 12.46
CA TYR A 500 -38.92 -0.87 12.47
C TYR A 500 -38.87 -0.20 11.10
N LEU A 501 -38.93 1.13 11.04
CA LEU A 501 -38.78 1.87 9.80
C LEU A 501 -37.30 2.13 9.50
N LEU A 502 -36.79 1.49 8.46
CA LEU A 502 -35.46 1.71 7.91
C LEU A 502 -35.54 2.74 6.76
N PRO A 503 -34.89 3.91 6.87
CA PRO A 503 -34.91 4.91 5.80
C PRO A 503 -34.29 4.40 4.49
N THR A 504 -34.70 4.97 3.36
CA THR A 504 -34.07 4.70 2.06
C THR A 504 -32.59 5.08 2.06
N GLY A 505 -31.75 4.25 1.44
CA GLY A 505 -30.30 4.42 1.36
C GLY A 505 -29.54 3.95 2.61
N HIS A 506 -30.25 3.62 3.70
CA HIS A 506 -29.66 3.09 4.91
C HIS A 506 -29.43 1.58 4.82
N HIS A 507 -28.70 1.06 5.81
CA HIS A 507 -28.22 -0.32 5.82
C HIS A 507 -28.76 -1.11 7.00
N LEU A 508 -29.02 -2.39 6.76
CA LEU A 508 -29.32 -3.38 7.78
C LEU A 508 -28.20 -4.43 7.83
N VAL A 509 -27.65 -4.66 9.03
CA VAL A 509 -26.72 -5.75 9.28
C VAL A 509 -27.50 -6.93 9.85
N ALA A 510 -27.45 -8.07 9.15
CA ALA A 510 -28.09 -9.32 9.57
C ALA A 510 -27.14 -10.50 9.32
N GLY A 511 -26.63 -11.10 10.40
CA GLY A 511 -25.60 -12.12 10.29
C GLY A 511 -24.34 -11.56 9.65
N HIS A 512 -23.87 -12.15 8.55
CA HIS A 512 -22.65 -11.69 7.87
C HIS A 512 -22.91 -10.61 6.80
N TYR A 513 -24.16 -10.20 6.62
CA TYR A 513 -24.58 -9.40 5.47
C TYR A 513 -24.94 -7.98 5.88
N VAL A 514 -24.38 -7.00 5.16
CA VAL A 514 -24.77 -5.59 5.25
C VAL A 514 -25.57 -5.23 3.99
N LEU A 515 -26.87 -5.14 4.16
CA LEU A 515 -27.84 -4.93 3.09
C LEU A 515 -28.25 -3.46 3.04
N ARG A 516 -28.08 -2.82 1.88
CA ARG A 516 -28.58 -1.49 1.58
C ARG A 516 -29.95 -1.58 0.92
N PHE A 517 -30.87 -0.71 1.34
CA PHE A 517 -32.24 -0.68 0.85
C PHE A 517 -32.50 0.61 0.07
N ASP A 518 -32.68 0.51 -1.25
CA ASP A 518 -32.85 1.62 -2.18
C ASP A 518 -34.29 1.66 -2.72
N ALA A 519 -34.84 2.87 -2.90
CA ALA A 519 -36.20 3.10 -3.38
C ALA A 519 -36.32 3.11 -4.92
#